data_AF-A0A8S0W5E4-F1
#
_entry.id   AF-A0A8S0W5E4-F1
#
_cell.length_a   1.000
_cell.length_b   1.000
_cell.length_c   1.000
_cell.angle_alpha   90.00
_cell.angle_beta   90.00
_cell.angle_gamma   90.00
#
_symmetry.space_group_name_H-M   'P 1'
#
loop_
_entity.id
_entity.type
_entity.pdbx_description
1 polymer ?
#
loop_
_entity_poly.entity_id
_entity_poly.type
_entity_poly.pdbx_seq_one_letter_code
_entity_poly.pdbx_strand_id
1 'polypeptide(L)'
;MAEARYIAPPIVVVGVLLLWLVLVRSLRWRRYNAIHSKYGPKWNNGQGIITPEEAQKIIHVAGLYDMPLLMNVALAFALFKTYGIPTISKLLAATKQLKSKETISRRYTDTEILIATWVSCPISGFLDLQASKEISEKGADAKPADDPRAMIALARVNYLHSRYKISNDDYLYTLSLFILEPMVWADRYAWRRLSPLEKEAGFIYWKEIGKRMGIREIPETIPELSAWSKKYEEMYMVPAQTNRDIGDTTVDELLAAVPNVLGLKSLGRRIAICLMDDIVRESMMYEKQHAYLSWLVDAMLKTTAFVQRWLMLPAFSPRSVVALDPKPKRTKEGECPRLHPEKFAARPWYRPQPTGLGYLRDKLLVAAGWFTEMPGPHLKSEGYRLEELGPLKFEDRAHEEVMKSAAELQGCPVAGPWSLEGRREKC
;
A
#
# COMPACT_ATOMS: atom_id res chain seq x y z
N MET A 1 -53.78 -36.39 0.58
CA MET A 1 -53.58 -34.93 0.67
C MET A 1 -52.50 -34.69 1.71
N ALA A 2 -51.32 -34.24 1.29
CA ALA A 2 -50.19 -34.04 2.19
C ALA A 2 -50.35 -32.68 2.89
N GLU A 3 -50.44 -32.69 4.23
CA GLU A 3 -50.44 -31.48 5.04
C GLU A 3 -49.11 -30.74 4.88
N ALA A 4 -49.16 -29.54 4.30
CA ALA A 4 -48.02 -28.64 4.29
C ALA A 4 -47.74 -28.19 5.73
N ARG A 5 -46.74 -28.82 6.37
CA ARG A 5 -46.27 -28.44 7.70
C ARG A 5 -45.82 -26.98 7.68
N TYR A 6 -46.58 -26.11 8.32
CA TYR A 6 -46.25 -24.70 8.52
C TYR A 6 -44.99 -24.59 9.37
N ILE A 7 -43.84 -24.31 8.75
CA ILE A 7 -42.60 -24.06 9.48
C ILE A 7 -42.73 -22.67 10.12
N ALA A 8 -42.69 -22.62 11.45
CA ALA A 8 -42.84 -21.37 12.19
C ALA A 8 -41.77 -20.33 11.71
N PRO A 9 -42.16 -19.08 11.41
CA PRO A 9 -41.24 -18.05 10.91
C PRO A 9 -39.92 -17.89 11.68
N PRO A 10 -39.87 -18.04 13.02
CA PRO A 10 -38.61 -17.98 13.77
C PRO A 10 -37.61 -19.09 13.40
N ILE A 11 -38.07 -20.30 13.10
CA ILE A 11 -37.20 -21.43 12.72
C ILE A 11 -36.56 -21.16 11.36
N VAL A 12 -37.33 -20.61 10.40
CA VAL A 12 -36.80 -20.23 9.08
C VAL A 12 -35.74 -19.13 9.22
N VAL A 13 -36.00 -18.10 10.04
CA VAL A 13 -35.05 -17.00 10.27
C VAL A 13 -33.76 -17.52 10.90
N VAL A 14 -33.84 -18.36 11.94
CA VAL A 14 -32.65 -18.97 12.57
C VAL A 14 -31.88 -19.84 11.56
N GLY A 15 -32.58 -20.64 10.77
CA GLY A 15 -31.97 -21.47 9.73
C GLY A 15 -31.19 -20.64 8.69
N VAL A 16 -31.79 -19.55 8.19
CA VAL A 16 -31.12 -18.64 7.24
C VAL A 16 -29.90 -17.97 7.85
N LEU A 17 -29.98 -17.52 9.11
CA LEU A 17 -28.85 -16.92 9.81
C LEU A 17 -27.70 -17.91 10.00
N LEU A 18 -27.98 -19.15 10.43
CA LEU A 18 -26.96 -20.18 10.57
C LEU A 18 -26.31 -20.52 9.22
N LEU A 19 -27.10 -20.66 8.16
CA LEU A 19 -26.59 -20.89 6.80
C LEU A 19 -25.69 -19.74 6.33
N TRP A 20 -26.09 -18.50 6.59
CA TRP A 20 -25.27 -17.32 6.26
C TRP A 20 -23.94 -17.32 7.02
N LEU A 21 -23.96 -17.58 8.33
CA LEU A 21 -22.75 -17.64 9.14
C LEU A 21 -21.79 -18.74 8.68
N VAL A 22 -22.32 -19.93 8.34
CA VAL A 22 -21.54 -21.04 7.77
C VAL A 22 -20.93 -20.66 6.42
N LEU A 23 -21.72 -20.03 5.54
CA LEU A 23 -21.25 -19.57 4.23
C LEU A 23 -20.11 -18.55 4.38
N VAL A 24 -20.31 -17.51 5.20
CA VAL A 24 -19.29 -16.48 5.47
C VAL A 24 -18.03 -17.13 6.04
N ARG A 25 -18.16 -17.99 7.06
CA ARG A 25 -17.04 -18.66 7.72
C ARG A 25 -16.26 -19.55 6.75
N SER A 26 -16.94 -20.24 5.84
CA SER A 26 -16.32 -21.14 4.88
C SER A 26 -15.57 -20.37 3.79
N LEU A 27 -16.20 -19.34 3.23
CA LEU A 27 -15.60 -18.56 2.14
C LEU A 27 -14.43 -17.70 2.60
N ARG A 28 -14.51 -17.10 3.79
CA ARG A 28 -13.44 -16.23 4.33
C ARG A 28 -12.13 -16.95 4.54
N TRP A 29 -12.19 -18.18 5.03
CA TRP A 29 -10.99 -18.95 5.34
C TRP A 29 -10.46 -19.76 4.16
N ARG A 30 -11.17 -19.77 3.02
CA ARG A 30 -10.78 -20.55 1.84
C ARG A 30 -9.38 -20.18 1.32
N ARG A 31 -9.10 -18.88 1.16
CA ARG A 31 -7.78 -18.42 0.65
C ARG A 31 -6.67 -18.60 1.69
N TYR A 32 -6.96 -18.28 2.95
CA TYR A 32 -6.05 -18.54 4.06
C TYR A 32 -5.66 -20.03 4.12
N ASN A 33 -6.64 -20.94 4.12
CA ASN A 33 -6.37 -22.37 4.18
C ASN A 33 -5.58 -22.83 2.95
N ALA A 34 -5.94 -22.39 1.74
CA ALA A 34 -5.24 -22.76 0.52
C ALA A 34 -3.75 -22.34 0.52
N ILE A 35 -3.45 -21.11 0.96
CA ILE A 35 -2.06 -20.63 1.00
C ILE A 35 -1.24 -21.36 2.08
N HIS A 36 -1.85 -21.67 3.23
CA HIS A 36 -1.19 -22.38 4.32
C HIS A 36 -1.00 -23.87 4.00
N SER A 37 -1.95 -24.53 3.35
CA SER A 37 -1.77 -25.92 2.89
C SER A 37 -0.64 -26.02 1.86
N LYS A 38 -0.45 -24.99 1.01
CA LYS A 38 0.60 -24.97 0.00
C LYS A 38 1.99 -24.70 0.57
N TYR A 39 2.12 -23.68 1.42
CA TYR A 39 3.43 -23.19 1.88
C TYR A 39 3.78 -23.60 3.31
N GLY A 40 2.82 -24.04 4.11
CA GLY A 40 3.05 -24.50 5.48
C GLY A 40 4.05 -25.66 5.57
N PRO A 41 3.91 -26.75 4.79
CA PRO A 41 4.88 -27.84 4.78
C PRO A 41 6.28 -27.39 4.34
N LYS A 42 6.36 -26.46 3.38
CA LYS A 42 7.64 -25.92 2.90
C LYS A 42 8.32 -25.04 3.94
N TRP A 43 7.55 -24.20 4.64
CA TRP A 43 8.06 -23.34 5.71
C TRP A 43 8.50 -24.14 6.94
N ASN A 44 7.83 -25.27 7.22
CA ASN A 44 8.18 -26.21 8.28
C ASN A 44 8.50 -25.53 9.63
N ASN A 45 7.55 -24.74 10.14
CA ASN A 45 7.70 -24.00 11.41
C ASN A 45 8.98 -23.13 11.49
N GLY A 46 9.40 -22.55 10.37
CA GLY A 46 10.56 -21.67 10.29
C GLY A 46 11.88 -22.39 9.99
N GLN A 47 11.88 -23.70 9.83
CA GLN A 47 13.07 -24.48 9.48
C GLN A 47 13.29 -24.58 7.97
N GLY A 48 12.26 -24.34 7.16
CA GLY A 48 12.32 -24.41 5.71
C GLY A 48 12.51 -23.04 5.04
N ILE A 49 12.79 -23.07 3.74
CA ILE A 49 13.12 -21.87 2.96
C ILE A 49 11.92 -21.41 2.14
N ILE A 50 11.50 -20.16 2.36
CA ILE A 50 10.52 -19.45 1.54
C ILE A 50 11.26 -18.39 0.71
N THR A 51 11.07 -18.38 -0.61
CA THR A 51 11.72 -17.37 -1.48
C THR A 51 10.97 -16.05 -1.43
N PRO A 52 11.57 -14.91 -1.82
CA PRO A 52 10.87 -13.62 -1.87
C PRO A 52 9.60 -13.62 -2.74
N GLU A 53 9.58 -14.39 -3.83
CA GLU A 53 8.40 -14.50 -4.70
C GLU A 53 7.28 -15.33 -4.06
N GLU A 54 7.63 -16.38 -3.33
CA GLU A 54 6.68 -17.17 -2.56
C GLU A 54 6.14 -16.36 -1.37
N ALA A 55 7.03 -15.62 -0.70
CA ALA A 55 6.68 -14.67 0.34
C ALA A 55 5.70 -13.61 -0.17
N GLN A 56 5.94 -13.05 -1.37
CA GLN A 56 5.02 -12.13 -2.03
C GLN A 56 3.62 -12.74 -2.21
N LYS A 57 3.54 -13.99 -2.69
CA LYS A 57 2.25 -14.70 -2.84
C LYS A 57 1.54 -14.94 -1.51
N ILE A 58 2.29 -15.21 -0.44
CA ILE A 58 1.74 -15.39 0.90
C ILE A 58 1.13 -14.06 1.40
N ILE A 59 1.87 -12.95 1.33
CA ILE A 59 1.38 -11.65 1.83
C ILE A 59 0.23 -11.09 1.01
N HIS A 60 0.10 -11.45 -0.28
CA HIS A 60 -1.03 -11.01 -1.13
C HIS A 60 -2.38 -11.44 -0.57
N VAL A 61 -2.48 -12.56 0.14
CA VAL A 61 -3.75 -13.00 0.75
C VAL A 61 -4.22 -11.99 1.79
N ALA A 62 -3.36 -11.63 2.73
CA ALA A 62 -3.66 -10.63 3.74
C ALA A 62 -3.85 -9.22 3.12
N GLY A 63 -2.89 -8.81 2.28
CA GLY A 63 -2.77 -7.47 1.73
C GLY A 63 -3.77 -7.10 0.64
N LEU A 64 -4.23 -8.05 -0.18
CA LEU A 64 -5.12 -7.76 -1.31
C LEU A 64 -6.55 -8.28 -1.12
N TYR A 65 -6.77 -9.27 -0.25
CA TYR A 65 -8.10 -9.88 -0.08
C TYR A 65 -8.67 -9.69 1.32
N ASP A 66 -7.93 -10.11 2.35
CA ASP A 66 -8.49 -10.24 3.68
C ASP A 66 -8.67 -8.89 4.38
N MET A 67 -7.65 -8.03 4.33
CA MET A 67 -7.65 -6.77 5.07
C MET A 67 -6.94 -5.61 4.31
N PRO A 68 -7.19 -5.40 3.00
CA PRO A 68 -6.48 -4.42 2.19
C PRO A 68 -6.61 -2.97 2.70
N LEU A 69 -7.82 -2.58 3.15
CA LEU A 69 -8.02 -1.23 3.68
C LEU A 69 -7.24 -1.04 4.98
N LEU A 70 -7.23 -2.04 5.87
CA LEU A 70 -6.50 -1.94 7.13
C LEU A 70 -5.00 -1.86 6.90
N MET A 71 -4.46 -2.63 5.95
CA MET A 71 -3.04 -2.59 5.59
C MET A 71 -2.63 -1.22 5.05
N ASN A 72 -3.45 -0.62 4.19
CA ASN A 72 -3.21 0.74 3.70
C ASN A 72 -3.26 1.77 4.84
N VAL A 73 -4.24 1.67 5.75
CA VAL A 73 -4.33 2.57 6.92
C VAL A 73 -3.14 2.40 7.86
N ALA A 74 -2.70 1.16 8.12
CA ALA A 74 -1.52 0.88 8.94
C ALA A 74 -0.27 1.57 8.37
N LEU A 75 -0.04 1.47 7.06
CA LEU A 75 1.07 2.14 6.40
C LEU A 75 0.92 3.66 6.36
N ALA A 76 -0.30 4.18 6.20
CA ALA A 76 -0.55 5.62 6.29
C ALA A 76 -0.21 6.16 7.69
N PHE A 77 -0.53 5.41 8.75
CA PHE A 77 -0.18 5.78 10.12
C PHE A 77 1.31 5.57 10.45
N ALA A 78 1.94 4.58 9.82
CA ALA A 78 3.39 4.39 9.88
C ALA A 78 4.17 5.63 9.40
N LEU A 79 3.65 6.39 8.42
CA LEU A 79 4.29 7.63 7.97
C LEU A 79 4.43 8.65 9.10
N PHE A 80 3.43 8.76 9.98
CA PHE A 80 3.53 9.67 11.13
C PHE A 80 4.69 9.29 12.06
N LYS A 81 5.03 8.00 12.20
CA LYS A 81 6.22 7.58 12.95
C LYS A 81 7.50 8.13 12.35
N THR A 82 7.64 8.09 11.01
CA THR A 82 8.80 8.69 10.33
C THR A 82 8.87 10.20 10.53
N TYR A 83 7.72 10.88 10.60
CA TYR A 83 7.66 12.32 10.82
C TYR A 83 8.03 12.71 12.25
N GLY A 84 7.92 11.79 13.22
CA GLY A 84 8.38 11.99 14.59
C GLY A 84 9.91 12.03 14.75
N ILE A 85 10.66 11.63 13.71
CA ILE A 85 12.13 11.64 13.68
C ILE A 85 12.62 12.95 13.03
N PRO A 86 13.30 13.86 13.76
CA PRO A 86 13.67 15.18 13.21
C PRO A 86 14.59 15.15 11.99
N THR A 87 15.47 14.15 11.84
CA THR A 87 16.31 13.99 10.63
C THR A 87 15.45 13.76 9.39
N ILE A 88 14.44 12.91 9.52
CA ILE A 88 13.49 12.59 8.44
C ILE A 88 12.54 13.77 8.19
N SER A 89 11.92 14.33 9.23
CA SER A 89 10.94 15.41 9.06
C SER A 89 11.56 16.67 8.45
N LYS A 90 12.77 17.06 8.88
CA LYS A 90 13.51 18.19 8.26
C LYS A 90 13.79 17.95 6.78
N LEU A 91 14.18 16.73 6.42
CA LEU A 91 14.43 16.38 5.02
C LEU A 91 13.14 16.46 4.20
N LEU A 92 12.05 15.88 4.70
CA LEU A 92 10.73 15.92 4.07
C LEU A 92 10.25 17.36 3.86
N ALA A 93 10.40 18.23 4.87
CA ALA A 93 10.09 19.65 4.76
C ALA A 93 10.93 20.33 3.67
N ALA A 94 12.24 20.04 3.63
CA ALA A 94 13.17 20.59 2.64
C ALA A 94 12.82 20.20 1.20
N THR A 95 12.16 19.05 0.97
CA THR A 95 11.69 18.65 -0.36
C THR A 95 10.60 19.57 -0.93
N LYS A 96 9.91 20.33 -0.06
CA LYS A 96 8.74 21.16 -0.37
C LYS A 96 7.55 20.39 -0.94
N GLN A 97 7.58 19.06 -0.94
CA GLN A 97 6.51 18.24 -1.50
C GLN A 97 5.37 17.97 -0.51
N LEU A 98 5.54 18.32 0.76
CA LEU A 98 4.50 18.23 1.80
C LEU A 98 4.11 19.63 2.30
N LYS A 99 4.20 20.65 1.43
CA LYS A 99 4.02 22.06 1.83
C LYS A 99 2.63 22.61 1.50
N SER A 100 1.99 22.08 0.46
CA SER A 100 0.68 22.56 -0.01
C SER A 100 -0.22 21.40 -0.36
N LYS A 101 -1.54 21.63 -0.37
CA LYS A 101 -2.55 20.63 -0.79
C LYS A 101 -2.25 20.01 -2.16
N GLU A 102 -1.69 20.80 -3.08
CA GLU A 102 -1.33 20.30 -4.40
C GLU A 102 -0.13 19.38 -4.40
N THR A 103 0.95 19.82 -3.76
CA THR A 103 2.20 19.06 -3.74
C THR A 103 2.05 17.77 -2.92
N ILE A 104 1.35 17.83 -1.78
CA ILE A 104 1.15 16.65 -0.93
C ILE A 104 0.26 15.61 -1.60
N SER A 105 -0.82 16.03 -2.25
CA SER A 105 -1.78 15.09 -2.82
C SER A 105 -1.19 14.29 -3.99
N ARG A 106 -0.39 14.94 -4.85
CA ARG A 106 0.38 14.23 -5.87
C ARG A 106 1.43 13.32 -5.25
N ARG A 107 2.21 13.83 -4.28
CA ARG A 107 3.23 13.03 -3.61
C ARG A 107 2.66 11.76 -2.98
N TYR A 108 1.51 11.85 -2.31
CA TYR A 108 0.81 10.70 -1.74
C TYR A 108 0.38 9.71 -2.82
N THR A 109 -0.26 10.21 -3.88
CA THR A 109 -0.68 9.37 -5.02
C THR A 109 0.52 8.65 -5.65
N ASP A 110 1.59 9.36 -5.97
CA ASP A 110 2.80 8.80 -6.59
C ASP A 110 3.45 7.75 -5.68
N THR A 111 3.53 8.02 -4.38
CA THR A 111 4.09 7.10 -3.38
C THR A 111 3.25 5.83 -3.27
N GLU A 112 1.93 5.97 -3.21
CA GLU A 112 1.00 4.83 -3.16
C GLU A 112 1.09 3.97 -4.42
N ILE A 113 1.13 4.60 -5.61
CA ILE A 113 1.28 3.88 -6.88
C ILE A 113 2.61 3.12 -6.92
N LEU A 114 3.72 3.78 -6.60
CA LEU A 114 5.05 3.17 -6.64
C LEU A 114 5.11 1.96 -5.70
N ILE A 115 4.71 2.14 -4.43
CA ILE A 115 4.69 1.06 -3.44
C ILE A 115 3.77 -0.08 -3.86
N ALA A 116 2.53 0.24 -4.25
CA ALA A 116 1.58 -0.76 -4.68
C ALA A 116 2.06 -1.52 -5.92
N THR A 117 2.87 -0.89 -6.79
CA THR A 117 3.44 -1.52 -7.98
C THR A 117 4.39 -2.65 -7.61
N TRP A 118 5.43 -2.40 -6.80
CA TRP A 118 6.36 -3.49 -6.46
C TRP A 118 5.75 -4.50 -5.49
N VAL A 119 4.76 -4.11 -4.68
CA VAL A 119 3.98 -5.03 -3.83
C VAL A 119 3.10 -5.96 -4.66
N SER A 120 2.40 -5.44 -5.67
CA SER A 120 1.37 -6.19 -6.40
C SER A 120 1.87 -6.90 -7.66
N CYS A 121 2.84 -6.32 -8.36
CA CYS A 121 3.44 -6.90 -9.56
C CYS A 121 4.54 -7.89 -9.15
N PRO A 122 4.86 -8.91 -9.97
CA PRO A 122 5.85 -9.92 -9.62
C PRO A 122 7.21 -9.29 -9.28
N ILE A 123 7.73 -9.54 -8.08
CA ILE A 123 9.04 -9.03 -7.65
C ILE A 123 10.20 -9.60 -8.50
N SER A 124 10.01 -10.81 -9.03
CA SER A 124 10.92 -11.45 -9.97
C SER A 124 10.64 -11.08 -11.41
N GLY A 125 9.65 -10.24 -11.72
CA GLY A 125 9.22 -9.89 -13.07
C GLY A 125 8.64 -11.03 -13.93
N PHE A 126 8.51 -12.24 -13.40
CA PHE A 126 7.93 -13.40 -14.11
C PHE A 126 6.62 -13.83 -13.47
N LEU A 127 5.61 -14.10 -14.30
CA LEU A 127 4.29 -14.54 -13.82
C LEU A 127 4.32 -15.99 -13.32
N ASP A 128 5.14 -16.82 -13.96
CA ASP A 128 5.41 -18.19 -13.55
C ASP A 128 6.67 -18.28 -12.67
N LEU A 129 6.52 -18.88 -11.48
CA LEU A 129 7.61 -19.07 -10.53
C LEU A 129 8.52 -20.24 -10.87
N GLN A 130 8.08 -21.19 -11.69
CA GLN A 130 8.97 -22.24 -12.19
C GLN A 130 9.89 -21.66 -13.25
N ALA A 131 9.32 -20.92 -14.20
CA ALA A 131 10.10 -20.15 -15.19
C ALA A 131 11.11 -19.20 -14.52
N SER A 132 10.76 -18.53 -13.41
CA SER A 132 11.70 -17.64 -12.70
C SER A 132 12.89 -18.38 -12.07
N LYS A 133 12.76 -19.68 -11.76
CA LYS A 133 13.83 -20.51 -11.18
C LYS A 133 14.73 -21.13 -12.25
N GLU A 134 14.21 -21.31 -13.46
CA GLU A 134 14.92 -21.92 -14.59
C GLU A 134 15.81 -20.92 -15.36
N ILE A 135 15.70 -19.63 -15.07
CA ILE A 135 16.60 -18.61 -15.58
C ILE A 135 17.95 -18.72 -14.86
N SER A 136 18.80 -19.61 -15.39
CA SER A 136 20.20 -19.72 -14.97
C SER A 136 21.08 -18.60 -15.56
N GLU A 137 20.62 -17.98 -16.65
CA GLU A 137 21.32 -16.93 -17.39
C GLU A 137 20.89 -15.55 -16.87
N LYS A 138 21.87 -14.73 -16.48
CA LYS A 138 21.68 -13.34 -16.06
C LYS A 138 22.31 -12.40 -17.06
N GLY A 139 21.82 -11.17 -17.12
CA GLY A 139 22.40 -10.11 -17.95
C GLY A 139 21.60 -9.83 -19.21
N ALA A 140 22.23 -9.21 -20.21
CA ALA A 140 21.55 -8.67 -21.38
C ALA A 140 20.90 -9.73 -22.28
N ASP A 141 21.45 -10.95 -22.29
CA ASP A 141 20.97 -12.05 -23.14
C ASP A 141 19.87 -12.89 -22.48
N ALA A 142 19.56 -12.63 -21.20
CA ALA A 142 18.53 -13.37 -20.47
C ALA A 142 17.13 -13.09 -21.02
N LYS A 143 16.22 -14.07 -20.86
CA LYS A 143 14.79 -13.88 -21.18
C LYS A 143 14.27 -12.60 -20.50
N PRO A 144 13.68 -11.65 -21.25
CA PRO A 144 13.10 -10.45 -20.65
C PRO A 144 11.96 -10.77 -19.67
N ALA A 145 11.77 -9.88 -18.69
CA ALA A 145 10.69 -10.00 -17.71
C ALA A 145 9.31 -9.99 -18.39
N ASP A 146 8.39 -10.84 -17.91
CA ASP A 146 6.99 -10.83 -18.34
C ASP A 146 6.28 -9.54 -17.84
N ASP A 147 6.66 -9.05 -16.65
CA ASP A 147 6.16 -7.82 -16.02
C ASP A 147 7.29 -7.06 -15.28
N PRO A 148 7.98 -6.11 -15.94
CA PRO A 148 9.09 -5.38 -15.33
C PRO A 148 8.65 -4.28 -14.34
N ARG A 149 7.35 -4.05 -14.15
CA ARG A 149 6.84 -2.86 -13.45
C ARG A 149 7.33 -2.75 -12.00
N ALA A 150 7.46 -3.87 -11.30
CA ALA A 150 7.95 -3.87 -9.92
C ALA A 150 9.34 -3.24 -9.81
N MET A 151 10.27 -3.64 -10.67
CA MET A 151 11.66 -3.14 -10.64
C MET A 151 11.79 -1.75 -11.25
N ILE A 152 10.95 -1.36 -12.22
CA ILE A 152 10.89 0.04 -12.69
C ILE A 152 10.46 0.97 -11.56
N ALA A 153 9.41 0.61 -10.81
CA ALA A 153 8.94 1.40 -9.68
C ALA A 153 10.00 1.51 -8.57
N LEU A 154 10.67 0.40 -8.24
CA LEU A 154 11.71 0.39 -7.22
C LEU A 154 12.95 1.19 -7.64
N ALA A 155 13.39 1.03 -8.89
CA ALA A 155 14.48 1.81 -9.47
C ALA A 155 14.16 3.31 -9.49
N ARG A 156 12.90 3.68 -9.80
CA ARG A 156 12.45 5.07 -9.73
C ARG A 156 12.56 5.64 -8.32
N VAL A 157 12.18 4.87 -7.30
CA VAL A 157 12.32 5.30 -5.90
C VAL A 157 13.79 5.43 -5.51
N ASN A 158 14.66 4.48 -5.88
CA ASN A 158 16.09 4.57 -5.65
C ASN A 158 16.70 5.83 -6.29
N TYR A 159 16.31 6.15 -7.53
CA TYR A 159 16.71 7.39 -8.20
C TYR A 159 16.24 8.65 -7.46
N LEU A 160 14.97 8.69 -7.03
CA LEU A 160 14.41 9.84 -6.33
C LEU A 160 15.08 10.05 -4.97
N HIS A 161 15.35 8.97 -4.24
CA HIS A 161 16.01 9.05 -2.96
C HIS A 161 17.50 9.39 -3.07
N SER A 162 18.21 8.98 -4.13
CA SER A 162 19.63 9.32 -4.32
C SER A 162 19.89 10.82 -4.49
N ARG A 163 18.83 11.62 -4.73
CA ARG A 163 18.90 13.09 -4.77
C ARG A 163 18.99 13.73 -3.38
N TYR A 164 18.91 12.95 -2.32
CA TYR A 164 18.91 13.39 -0.94
C TYR A 164 19.92 12.60 -0.11
N LYS A 165 20.47 13.23 0.92
CA LYS A 165 21.35 12.56 1.89
C LYS A 165 20.47 11.94 2.99
N ILE A 166 20.12 10.68 2.81
CA ILE A 166 19.35 9.88 3.78
C ILE A 166 20.33 8.94 4.48
N SER A 167 20.32 8.90 5.81
CA SER A 167 21.18 7.98 6.56
C SER A 167 20.70 6.53 6.40
N ASN A 168 21.61 5.56 6.60
CA ASN A 168 21.22 4.14 6.60
C ASN A 168 20.17 3.85 7.69
N ASP A 169 20.29 4.50 8.85
CA ASP A 169 19.37 4.26 9.96
C ASP A 169 17.99 4.85 9.69
N ASP A 170 17.88 6.03 9.06
CA ASP A 170 16.56 6.57 8.64
C ASP A 170 15.89 5.63 7.61
N TYR A 171 16.68 5.06 6.70
CA TYR A 171 16.22 4.05 5.75
C TYR A 171 15.74 2.77 6.44
N LEU A 172 16.57 2.22 7.34
CA LEU A 172 16.28 0.99 8.07
C LEU A 172 15.08 1.16 8.99
N TYR A 173 14.93 2.34 9.62
CA TYR A 173 13.77 2.68 10.41
C TYR A 173 12.51 2.71 9.55
N THR A 174 12.53 3.42 8.42
CA THR A 174 11.40 3.45 7.49
C THR A 174 11.04 2.04 7.00
N LEU A 175 12.04 1.22 6.63
CA LEU A 175 11.83 -0.18 6.25
C LEU A 175 11.19 -1.00 7.38
N SER A 176 11.65 -0.81 8.62
CA SER A 176 11.12 -1.52 9.78
C SER A 176 9.62 -1.30 9.95
N LEU A 177 9.13 -0.10 9.62
CA LEU A 177 7.71 0.23 9.72
C LEU A 177 6.88 -0.48 8.67
N PHE A 178 7.39 -0.66 7.44
CA PHE A 178 6.71 -1.48 6.41
C PHE A 178 6.58 -2.95 6.80
N ILE A 179 7.51 -3.45 7.64
CA ILE A 179 7.49 -4.81 8.15
C ILE A 179 6.55 -4.93 9.36
N LEU A 180 6.77 -4.10 10.38
CA LEU A 180 6.20 -4.28 11.71
C LEU A 180 4.79 -3.70 11.84
N GLU A 181 4.51 -2.51 11.30
CA GLU A 181 3.23 -1.83 11.50
C GLU A 181 2.04 -2.62 10.94
N PRO A 182 2.11 -3.22 9.73
CA PRO A 182 1.07 -4.13 9.26
C PRO A 182 0.77 -5.28 10.22
N MET A 183 1.79 -5.84 10.89
CA MET A 183 1.62 -6.94 11.84
C MET A 183 0.91 -6.45 13.12
N VAL A 184 1.35 -5.31 13.66
CA VAL A 184 0.76 -4.69 14.86
C VAL A 184 -0.72 -4.34 14.63
N TRP A 185 -1.02 -3.69 13.50
CA TRP A 185 -2.37 -3.30 13.15
C TRP A 185 -3.27 -4.50 12.86
N ALA A 186 -2.76 -5.54 12.19
CA ALA A 186 -3.52 -6.76 11.97
C ALA A 186 -3.85 -7.46 13.29
N ASP A 187 -2.90 -7.56 14.22
CA ASP A 187 -3.13 -8.21 15.51
C ASP A 187 -4.16 -7.47 16.37
N ARG A 188 -4.27 -6.14 16.21
CA ARG A 188 -5.16 -5.28 17.00
C ARG A 188 -6.54 -5.07 16.38
N TYR A 189 -6.61 -4.89 15.06
CA TYR A 189 -7.79 -4.34 14.38
C TYR A 189 -8.27 -5.14 13.16
N ALA A 190 -7.56 -6.19 12.73
CA ALA A 190 -8.07 -7.03 11.66
C ALA A 190 -9.10 -8.04 12.17
N TRP A 191 -9.92 -8.53 11.25
CA TRP A 191 -10.87 -9.61 11.53
C TRP A 191 -10.17 -10.95 11.85
N ARG A 192 -8.89 -11.10 11.51
CA ARG A 192 -7.99 -12.18 11.92
C ARG A 192 -6.56 -11.67 12.11
N ARG A 193 -5.80 -12.36 12.96
CA ARG A 193 -4.35 -12.15 13.08
C ARG A 193 -3.61 -12.70 11.86
N LEU A 194 -2.41 -12.19 11.62
CA LEU A 194 -1.46 -12.83 10.70
C LEU A 194 -0.88 -14.08 11.37
N SER A 195 -0.78 -15.17 10.62
CA SER A 195 -0.12 -16.38 11.11
C SER A 195 1.40 -16.18 11.21
N PRO A 196 2.13 -17.05 11.93
CA PRO A 196 3.59 -17.02 11.92
C PRO A 196 4.20 -17.10 10.51
N LEU A 197 3.63 -17.93 9.63
CA LEU A 197 4.04 -18.02 8.22
C LEU A 197 3.87 -16.68 7.48
N GLU A 198 2.73 -16.01 7.67
CA GLU A 198 2.46 -14.73 7.01
C GLU A 198 3.37 -13.61 7.53
N LYS A 199 3.68 -13.60 8.84
CA LYS A 199 4.62 -12.65 9.44
C LYS A 199 6.03 -12.84 8.89
N GLU A 200 6.50 -14.10 8.86
CA GLU A 200 7.81 -14.45 8.30
C GLU A 200 7.90 -14.11 6.81
N ALA A 201 6.86 -14.42 6.03
CA ALA A 201 6.79 -14.03 4.63
C ALA A 201 6.85 -12.51 4.44
N GLY A 202 6.14 -11.74 5.28
CA GLY A 202 6.23 -10.28 5.28
C GLY A 202 7.65 -9.78 5.54
N PHE A 203 8.34 -10.38 6.51
CA PHE A 203 9.73 -10.07 6.81
C PHE A 203 10.67 -10.40 5.64
N ILE A 204 10.60 -11.61 5.07
CA ILE A 204 11.42 -12.04 3.93
C ILE A 204 11.23 -11.10 2.74
N TYR A 205 9.97 -10.81 2.38
CA TYR A 205 9.65 -9.98 1.23
C TYR A 205 10.18 -8.55 1.38
N TRP A 206 9.91 -7.90 2.50
CA TRP A 206 10.37 -6.52 2.71
C TRP A 206 11.86 -6.43 2.94
N LYS A 207 12.49 -7.43 3.57
CA LYS A 207 13.95 -7.51 3.66
C LYS A 207 14.60 -7.58 2.28
N GLU A 208 14.00 -8.31 1.34
CA GLU A 208 14.45 -8.32 -0.06
C GLU A 208 14.30 -6.95 -0.72
N ILE A 209 13.18 -6.24 -0.51
CA ILE A 209 13.02 -4.87 -0.97
C ILE A 209 14.10 -3.96 -0.36
N GLY A 210 14.37 -4.07 0.94
CA GLY A 210 15.41 -3.31 1.62
C GLY A 210 16.80 -3.53 1.01
N LYS A 211 17.15 -4.78 0.70
CA LYS A 211 18.40 -5.11 0.00
C LYS A 211 18.48 -4.46 -1.38
N ARG A 212 17.40 -4.51 -2.17
CA ARG A 212 17.30 -3.87 -3.50
C ARG A 212 17.30 -2.34 -3.44
N MET A 213 17.00 -1.76 -2.28
CA MET A 213 17.15 -0.33 -2.00
C MET A 213 18.54 0.04 -1.46
N GLY A 214 19.44 -0.93 -1.27
CA GLY A 214 20.78 -0.70 -0.74
C GLY A 214 20.83 -0.46 0.78
N ILE A 215 19.78 -0.83 1.51
CA ILE A 215 19.73 -0.71 2.98
C ILE A 215 20.62 -1.80 3.58
N ARG A 216 21.53 -1.37 4.47
CA ARG A 216 22.53 -2.24 5.12
C ARG A 216 22.12 -2.55 6.55
N GLU A 217 22.72 -3.61 7.10
CA GLU A 217 22.58 -3.99 8.51
C GLU A 217 21.13 -4.24 8.93
N ILE A 218 20.30 -4.74 8.00
CA ILE A 218 18.93 -5.17 8.30
C ILE A 218 19.01 -6.38 9.23
N PRO A 219 18.41 -6.34 10.44
CA PRO A 219 18.41 -7.47 11.36
C PRO A 219 17.93 -8.77 10.73
N GLU A 220 18.35 -9.91 11.31
CA GLU A 220 18.11 -11.23 10.72
C GLU A 220 16.76 -11.82 11.12
N THR A 221 16.15 -11.31 12.19
CA THR A 221 14.86 -11.79 12.68
C THR A 221 13.88 -10.65 13.01
N ILE A 222 12.58 -10.96 13.01
CA ILE A 222 11.53 -10.01 13.41
C ILE A 222 11.76 -9.47 14.84
N PRO A 223 12.08 -10.29 15.86
CA PRO A 223 12.37 -9.78 17.20
C PRO A 223 13.56 -8.81 17.26
N GLU A 224 14.65 -9.11 16.55
CA GLU A 224 15.81 -8.20 16.48
C GLU A 224 15.46 -6.88 15.80
N LEU A 225 14.71 -6.93 14.68
CA LEU A 225 14.23 -5.74 14.00
C LEU A 225 13.30 -4.90 14.89
N SER A 226 12.42 -5.55 15.63
CA SER A 226 11.52 -4.88 16.58
C SER A 226 12.29 -4.21 17.72
N ALA A 227 13.29 -4.89 18.29
CA ALA A 227 14.14 -4.33 19.33
C ALA A 227 14.98 -3.14 18.81
N TRP A 228 15.55 -3.27 17.61
CA TRP A 228 16.29 -2.20 16.95
C TRP A 228 15.41 -0.99 16.67
N SER A 229 14.22 -1.20 16.11
CA SER A 229 13.27 -0.13 15.78
C SER A 229 12.84 0.62 17.04
N LYS A 230 12.46 -0.09 18.11
CA LYS A 230 12.10 0.51 19.39
C LYS A 230 13.23 1.37 19.98
N LYS A 231 14.47 0.86 19.97
CA LYS A 231 15.64 1.60 20.46
C LYS A 231 15.90 2.86 19.63
N TYR A 232 15.71 2.78 18.31
CA TYR A 232 15.82 3.92 17.42
C TYR A 232 14.75 4.99 17.72
N GLU A 233 13.49 4.58 17.96
CA GLU A 233 12.41 5.48 18.38
C GLU A 233 12.72 6.17 19.72
N GLU A 234 13.14 5.41 20.74
CA GLU A 234 13.51 5.94 22.06
C GLU A 234 14.63 6.99 21.99
N MET A 235 15.55 6.86 21.03
CA MET A 235 16.69 7.75 20.89
C MET A 235 16.41 8.99 20.03
N TYR A 236 15.61 8.84 18.97
CA TYR A 236 15.48 9.86 17.92
C TYR A 236 14.07 10.44 17.74
N MET A 237 13.03 9.82 18.29
CA MET A 237 11.67 10.34 18.19
C MET A 237 11.40 11.39 19.26
N VAL A 238 11.75 12.64 18.94
CA VAL A 238 11.70 13.77 19.88
C VAL A 238 10.88 14.94 19.32
N PRO A 239 10.29 15.78 20.19
CA PRO A 239 9.53 16.95 19.75
C PRO A 239 10.31 17.88 18.82
N ALA A 240 9.73 18.21 17.67
CA ALA A 240 10.26 19.23 16.76
C ALA A 240 9.14 19.92 15.97
N GLN A 241 9.32 21.21 15.68
CA GLN A 241 8.34 21.99 14.91
C GLN A 241 8.09 21.39 13.51
N THR A 242 9.14 20.87 12.86
CA THR A 242 9.02 20.23 11.55
C THR A 242 8.16 18.95 11.59
N ASN A 243 8.16 18.23 12.71
CA ASN A 243 7.31 17.06 12.91
C ASN A 243 5.84 17.48 12.92
N ARG A 244 5.53 18.56 13.67
CA ARG A 244 4.19 19.15 13.76
C ARG A 244 3.70 19.66 12.41
N ASP A 245 4.50 20.47 11.72
CA ASP A 245 4.10 21.11 10.45
C ASP A 245 3.75 20.07 9.37
N ILE A 246 4.57 19.01 9.25
CA ILE A 246 4.32 17.93 8.28
C ILE A 246 3.14 17.06 8.73
N GLY A 247 3.06 16.76 10.02
CA GLY A 247 1.94 16.04 10.60
C GLY A 247 0.63 16.75 10.31
N ASP A 248 0.56 18.07 10.52
CA ASP A 248 -0.63 18.88 10.31
C ASP A 248 -1.07 18.85 8.85
N THR A 249 -0.12 18.99 7.93
CA THR A 249 -0.38 18.96 6.49
C THR A 249 -0.87 17.58 6.05
N THR A 250 -0.32 16.51 6.62
CA THR A 250 -0.73 15.13 6.30
C THR A 250 -2.11 14.80 6.86
N VAL A 251 -2.41 15.17 8.10
CA VAL A 251 -3.76 15.01 8.66
C VAL A 251 -4.79 15.75 7.80
N ASP A 252 -4.45 16.94 7.31
CA ASP A 252 -5.32 17.69 6.41
C ASP A 252 -5.54 17.03 5.04
N GLU A 253 -4.54 16.31 4.51
CA GLU A 253 -4.66 15.49 3.29
C GLU A 253 -5.55 14.26 3.51
N LEU A 254 -5.37 13.54 4.63
CA LEU A 254 -6.22 12.40 4.98
C LEU A 254 -7.69 12.80 5.13
N LEU A 255 -7.94 14.05 5.53
CA LEU A 255 -9.27 14.63 5.72
C LEU A 255 -9.69 15.53 4.55
N ALA A 256 -9.04 15.43 3.38
CA ALA A 256 -9.29 16.34 2.26
C ALA A 256 -10.74 16.30 1.76
N ALA A 257 -11.37 15.11 1.75
CA ALA A 257 -12.77 14.91 1.38
C ALA A 257 -13.77 15.10 2.54
N VAL A 258 -13.30 15.35 3.78
CA VAL A 258 -14.19 15.51 4.94
C VAL A 258 -14.71 16.95 4.98
N PRO A 259 -16.04 17.18 4.96
CA PRO A 259 -16.60 18.51 5.00
C PRO A 259 -16.26 19.26 6.29
N ASN A 260 -16.15 20.60 6.21
CA ASN A 260 -15.98 21.45 7.39
C ASN A 260 -17.29 21.68 8.17
N VAL A 261 -18.43 21.19 7.65
CA VAL A 261 -19.75 21.39 8.26
C VAL A 261 -19.85 20.63 9.58
N LEU A 262 -20.54 21.21 10.57
CA LEU A 262 -20.76 20.62 11.90
C LEU A 262 -19.48 20.21 12.66
N GLY A 263 -18.31 20.74 12.29
CA GLY A 263 -17.05 20.39 12.93
C GLY A 263 -16.52 18.97 12.60
N LEU A 264 -17.04 18.31 11.55
CA LEU A 264 -16.63 16.95 11.17
C LEU A 264 -15.13 16.84 10.90
N LYS A 265 -14.53 17.83 10.23
CA LYS A 265 -13.08 17.86 10.01
C LYS A 265 -12.29 17.95 11.32
N SER A 266 -12.75 18.75 12.29
CA SER A 266 -12.11 18.85 13.62
C SER A 266 -12.21 17.53 14.38
N LEU A 267 -13.37 16.88 14.36
CA LEU A 267 -13.54 15.53 14.91
C LEU A 267 -12.60 14.53 14.23
N GLY A 268 -12.50 14.57 12.90
CA GLY A 268 -11.58 13.74 12.11
C GLY A 268 -10.12 13.92 12.53
N ARG A 269 -9.68 15.17 12.77
CA ARG A 269 -8.32 15.45 13.29
C ARG A 269 -8.09 14.80 14.65
N ARG A 270 -9.05 14.91 15.56
CA ARG A 270 -8.98 14.29 16.89
C ARG A 270 -8.97 12.77 16.83
N ILE A 271 -9.75 12.17 15.92
CA ILE A 271 -9.73 10.72 15.65
C ILE A 271 -8.36 10.29 15.12
N ALA A 272 -7.78 11.03 14.17
CA ALA A 272 -6.44 10.73 13.66
C ALA A 272 -5.39 10.77 14.78
N ILE A 273 -5.44 11.76 15.67
CA ILE A 273 -4.54 11.83 16.84
C ILE A 273 -4.75 10.62 17.78
N CYS A 274 -5.98 10.12 17.96
CA CYS A 274 -6.25 8.93 18.78
C CYS A 274 -5.64 7.64 18.21
N LEU A 275 -5.33 7.61 16.91
CA LEU A 275 -4.73 6.45 16.24
C LEU A 275 -3.20 6.47 16.27
N MET A 276 -2.60 7.57 16.73
CA MET A 276 -1.14 7.68 16.89
C MET A 276 -0.72 7.09 18.24
N ASP A 277 0.43 6.41 18.25
CA ASP A 277 1.09 6.01 19.50
C ASP A 277 1.50 7.25 20.30
N ASP A 278 1.60 7.14 21.62
CA ASP A 278 1.87 8.29 22.50
C ASP A 278 3.19 9.00 22.15
N ILE A 279 4.27 8.26 21.88
CA ILE A 279 5.57 8.84 21.48
C ILE A 279 5.50 9.59 20.15
N VAL A 280 4.66 9.13 19.20
CA VAL A 280 4.44 9.79 17.91
C VAL A 280 3.65 11.09 18.10
N ARG A 281 2.56 11.02 18.87
CA ARG A 281 1.74 12.19 19.23
C ARG A 281 2.60 13.26 19.92
N GLU A 282 3.42 12.85 20.87
CA GLU A 282 4.27 13.76 21.66
C GLU A 282 5.39 14.37 20.83
N SER A 283 6.05 13.60 19.97
CA SER A 283 7.07 14.13 19.05
C SER A 283 6.51 15.12 18.03
N MET A 284 5.21 15.09 17.75
CA MET A 284 4.49 16.08 16.93
C MET A 284 3.89 17.23 17.74
N MET A 285 4.05 17.24 19.06
CA MET A 285 3.49 18.25 19.95
C MET A 285 1.96 18.34 19.88
N TYR A 286 1.29 17.21 19.62
CA TYR A 286 -0.17 17.12 19.64
C TYR A 286 -0.70 16.88 21.04
N GLU A 287 -1.80 17.55 21.36
CA GLU A 287 -2.48 17.38 22.63
C GLU A 287 -3.10 15.99 22.76
N LYS A 288 -2.95 15.40 23.94
CA LYS A 288 -3.58 14.12 24.27
C LYS A 288 -5.09 14.26 24.20
N GLN A 289 -5.73 13.36 23.46
CA GLN A 289 -7.18 13.34 23.35
C GLN A 289 -7.81 12.69 24.59
N HIS A 290 -9.07 13.04 24.86
CA HIS A 290 -9.80 12.45 25.98
C HIS A 290 -9.92 10.92 25.84
N ALA A 291 -9.75 10.20 26.95
CA ALA A 291 -9.74 8.74 26.97
C ALA A 291 -11.02 8.10 26.39
N TYR A 292 -12.18 8.74 26.58
CA TYR A 292 -13.44 8.27 26.02
C TYR A 292 -13.42 8.25 24.48
N LEU A 293 -12.77 9.22 23.84
CA LEU A 293 -12.69 9.30 22.38
C LEU A 293 -11.77 8.20 21.85
N SER A 294 -10.61 7.99 22.49
CA SER A 294 -9.70 6.89 22.14
C SER A 294 -10.39 5.53 22.29
N TRP A 295 -11.16 5.33 23.36
CA TRP A 295 -11.96 4.12 23.55
C TRP A 295 -13.02 3.93 22.45
N LEU A 296 -13.76 4.99 22.09
CA LEU A 296 -14.74 4.93 21.00
C LEU A 296 -14.11 4.55 19.66
N VAL A 297 -12.95 5.11 19.33
CA VAL A 297 -12.21 4.79 18.11
C VAL A 297 -11.75 3.33 18.11
N ASP A 298 -11.17 2.85 19.21
CA ASP A 298 -10.74 1.46 19.37
C ASP A 298 -11.93 0.48 19.29
N ALA A 299 -13.05 0.81 19.95
CA ALA A 299 -14.28 0.03 19.89
C ALA A 299 -14.89 -0.01 18.49
N MET A 300 -14.87 1.10 17.75
CA MET A 300 -15.35 1.18 16.36
C MET A 300 -14.52 0.26 15.45
N LEU A 301 -13.19 0.29 15.55
CA LEU A 301 -12.31 -0.57 14.74
C LEU A 301 -12.50 -2.05 15.08
N LYS A 302 -12.58 -2.41 16.37
CA LYS A 302 -12.84 -3.79 16.80
C LYS A 302 -14.23 -4.28 16.38
N THR A 303 -15.24 -3.42 16.43
CA THR A 303 -16.59 -3.73 15.95
C THR A 303 -16.57 -3.97 14.44
N THR A 304 -15.85 -3.14 13.69
CA THR A 304 -15.66 -3.33 12.24
C THR A 304 -15.00 -4.67 11.94
N ALA A 305 -13.96 -5.05 12.69
CA ALA A 305 -13.30 -6.35 12.58
C ALA A 305 -14.26 -7.52 12.87
N PHE A 306 -15.10 -7.39 13.90
CA PHE A 306 -16.11 -8.38 14.26
C PHE A 306 -17.16 -8.55 13.15
N VAL A 307 -17.72 -7.45 12.66
CA VAL A 307 -18.70 -7.45 11.56
C VAL A 307 -18.10 -8.05 10.30
N GLN A 308 -16.87 -7.66 9.95
CA GLN A 308 -16.15 -8.26 8.84
C GLN A 308 -16.03 -9.78 9.05
N ARG A 309 -15.52 -10.24 10.20
CA ARG A 309 -15.28 -11.66 10.47
C ARG A 309 -16.51 -12.54 10.30
N TRP A 310 -17.67 -12.09 10.80
CA TRP A 310 -18.84 -12.95 10.97
C TRP A 310 -19.98 -12.66 10.02
N LEU A 311 -20.12 -11.42 9.53
CA LEU A 311 -21.33 -10.99 8.83
C LEU A 311 -21.10 -10.63 7.37
N MET A 312 -19.89 -10.27 6.98
CA MET A 312 -19.57 -9.87 5.61
C MET A 312 -18.95 -11.02 4.81
N LEU A 313 -19.29 -11.16 3.54
CA LEU A 313 -18.57 -12.04 2.61
C LEU A 313 -17.13 -11.56 2.37
N PRO A 314 -16.18 -12.46 2.02
CA PRO A 314 -14.82 -12.06 1.65
C PRO A 314 -14.81 -11.27 0.33
N ALA A 315 -13.72 -10.54 0.08
CA ALA A 315 -13.49 -9.97 -1.25
C ALA A 315 -13.35 -11.10 -2.29
N PHE A 316 -14.08 -10.99 -3.41
CA PHE A 316 -13.99 -11.95 -4.51
C PHE A 316 -12.83 -11.63 -5.46
N SER A 317 -12.54 -10.35 -5.64
CA SER A 317 -11.41 -9.82 -6.41
C SER A 317 -10.33 -9.23 -5.48
N PRO A 318 -9.06 -9.23 -5.92
CA PRO A 318 -8.00 -8.54 -5.22
C PRO A 318 -8.26 -7.03 -5.25
N ARG A 319 -7.92 -6.35 -4.16
CA ARG A 319 -7.99 -4.90 -4.04
C ARG A 319 -6.58 -4.32 -4.05
N SER A 320 -6.12 -3.90 -5.23
CA SER A 320 -4.87 -3.14 -5.39
C SER A 320 -5.17 -1.72 -5.88
N VAL A 321 -4.19 -0.82 -5.74
CA VAL A 321 -4.19 0.53 -6.31
C VAL A 321 -3.78 0.48 -7.78
N VAL A 322 -3.03 -0.54 -8.18
CA VAL A 322 -2.54 -0.74 -9.56
C VAL A 322 -3.17 -1.96 -10.20
N ALA A 323 -3.23 -1.97 -11.52
CA ALA A 323 -3.70 -3.13 -12.27
C ALA A 323 -2.73 -4.32 -12.13
N LEU A 324 -3.26 -5.50 -11.81
CA LEU A 324 -2.46 -6.73 -11.73
C LEU A 324 -2.09 -7.29 -13.10
N ASP A 325 -2.86 -6.96 -14.14
CA ASP A 325 -2.54 -7.32 -15.52
C ASP A 325 -1.38 -6.43 -16.01
N PRO A 326 -0.26 -7.00 -16.50
CA PRO A 326 0.83 -6.22 -17.07
C PRO A 326 0.48 -5.54 -18.40
N LYS A 327 -0.59 -5.94 -19.07
CA LYS A 327 -0.96 -5.37 -20.37
C LYS A 327 -1.65 -4.01 -20.21
N PRO A 328 -1.23 -2.97 -20.94
CA PRO A 328 -1.94 -1.70 -20.94
C PRO A 328 -3.38 -1.89 -21.45
N LYS A 329 -4.36 -1.30 -20.75
CA LYS A 329 -5.75 -1.28 -21.22
C LYS A 329 -5.83 -0.38 -22.46
N ARG A 330 -5.97 -1.00 -23.65
CA ARG A 330 -6.22 -0.39 -24.98
C ARG A 330 -5.75 1.08 -25.13
N THR A 331 -4.48 1.25 -25.44
CA THR A 331 -3.99 2.49 -26.09
C THR A 331 -4.49 2.49 -27.53
N LYS A 332 -4.82 3.65 -28.11
CA LYS A 332 -4.96 3.70 -29.58
C LYS A 332 -3.62 3.29 -30.20
N GLU A 333 -3.64 2.68 -31.39
CA GLU A 333 -2.40 2.37 -32.11
C GLU A 333 -1.60 3.67 -32.30
N GLY A 334 -0.32 3.67 -31.90
CA GLY A 334 0.55 4.84 -31.94
C GLY A 334 0.53 5.76 -30.72
N GLU A 335 -0.19 5.42 -29.63
CA GLU A 335 -0.14 6.19 -28.38
C GLU A 335 0.77 5.56 -27.32
N CYS A 336 1.45 6.43 -26.58
CA CYS A 336 2.34 6.09 -25.47
C CYS A 336 1.59 5.25 -24.42
N PRO A 337 2.10 4.06 -24.04
CA PRO A 337 1.41 3.24 -23.05
C PRO A 337 1.44 3.89 -21.66
N ARG A 338 0.23 4.13 -21.14
CA ARG A 338 -0.05 4.83 -19.89
C ARG A 338 -0.86 3.93 -18.95
N LEU A 339 -0.57 4.03 -17.66
CA LEU A 339 -1.29 3.37 -16.59
C LEU A 339 -2.26 4.33 -15.91
N HIS A 340 -3.31 3.76 -15.33
CA HIS A 340 -4.24 4.47 -14.46
C HIS A 340 -4.41 3.68 -13.16
N PRO A 341 -4.52 4.35 -12.00
CA PRO A 341 -4.87 3.69 -10.75
C PRO A 341 -6.25 3.04 -10.83
N GLU A 342 -6.44 1.92 -10.14
CA GLU A 342 -7.74 1.25 -9.97
C GLU A 342 -8.59 1.93 -8.88
N LYS A 343 -7.97 2.80 -8.07
CA LYS A 343 -8.60 3.60 -7.02
C LYS A 343 -8.03 5.01 -7.02
N PHE A 344 -8.88 5.98 -6.69
CA PHE A 344 -8.52 7.39 -6.71
C PHE A 344 -8.70 8.01 -5.33
N ALA A 345 -7.73 8.81 -4.91
CA ALA A 345 -7.83 9.67 -3.75
C ALA A 345 -8.86 10.81 -3.99
N ALA A 346 -9.10 11.62 -2.96
CA ALA A 346 -10.02 12.76 -3.03
C ALA A 346 -9.67 13.72 -4.19
N ARG A 347 -8.39 13.93 -4.44
CA ARG A 347 -7.91 14.61 -5.65
C ARG A 347 -7.55 13.56 -6.71
N PRO A 348 -8.25 13.50 -7.85
CA PRO A 348 -8.19 12.35 -8.75
C PRO A 348 -7.02 12.40 -9.73
N TRP A 349 -5.78 12.38 -9.22
CA TRP A 349 -4.58 12.26 -10.05
C TRP A 349 -4.62 11.01 -10.93
N TYR A 350 -4.21 11.16 -12.19
CA TYR A 350 -4.17 10.10 -13.19
C TYR A 350 -5.51 9.45 -13.54
N ARG A 351 -6.64 10.09 -13.20
CA ARG A 351 -7.97 9.59 -13.53
C ARG A 351 -8.35 9.99 -14.96
N PRO A 352 -8.80 9.05 -15.80
CA PRO A 352 -9.33 9.38 -17.13
C PRO A 352 -10.49 10.37 -17.04
N GLN A 353 -10.58 11.28 -18.00
CA GLN A 353 -11.72 12.19 -18.09
C GLN A 353 -12.99 11.40 -18.42
N PRO A 354 -14.04 11.51 -17.59
CA PRO A 354 -15.27 10.79 -17.83
C PRO A 354 -16.05 11.41 -19.01
N THR A 355 -16.77 10.59 -19.77
CA THR A 355 -17.65 11.03 -20.86
C THR A 355 -19.11 10.63 -20.59
N GLY A 356 -20.05 11.32 -21.23
CA GLY A 356 -21.49 11.02 -21.13
C GLY A 356 -22.02 10.98 -19.70
N LEU A 357 -22.71 9.90 -19.33
CA LEU A 357 -23.27 9.70 -17.98
C LEU A 357 -22.20 9.65 -16.88
N GLY A 358 -20.97 9.22 -17.20
CA GLY A 358 -19.86 9.22 -16.26
C GLY A 358 -19.49 10.64 -15.83
N TYR A 359 -19.57 11.60 -16.74
CA TYR A 359 -19.29 13.01 -16.45
C TYR A 359 -20.30 13.58 -15.44
N LEU A 360 -21.59 13.30 -15.66
CA LEU A 360 -22.65 13.74 -14.74
C LEU A 360 -22.49 13.12 -13.35
N ARG A 361 -22.19 11.81 -13.28
CA ARG A 361 -21.90 11.14 -12.00
C ARG A 361 -20.73 11.79 -11.27
N ASP A 362 -19.62 12.02 -11.95
CA ASP A 362 -18.43 12.59 -11.35
C ASP A 362 -18.67 14.04 -10.89
N LYS A 363 -19.44 14.82 -11.66
CA LYS A 363 -19.88 16.16 -11.27
C LYS A 363 -20.72 16.14 -9.99
N LEU A 364 -21.61 15.16 -9.84
CA LEU A 364 -22.39 14.96 -8.61
C LEU A 364 -21.49 14.54 -7.43
N LEU A 365 -20.50 13.68 -7.66
CA LEU A 365 -19.55 13.27 -6.61
C LEU A 365 -18.68 14.43 -6.14
N VAL A 366 -18.26 15.33 -7.05
CA VAL A 366 -17.57 16.58 -6.70
C VAL A 366 -18.49 17.50 -5.92
N ALA A 367 -19.74 17.69 -6.36
CA ALA A 367 -20.73 18.50 -5.65
C ALA A 367 -21.05 17.96 -4.24
N ALA A 368 -21.01 16.64 -4.06
CA ALA A 368 -21.18 15.96 -2.78
C ALA A 368 -19.90 15.95 -1.91
N GLY A 369 -18.77 16.48 -2.40
CA GLY A 369 -17.50 16.54 -1.67
C GLY A 369 -16.70 15.23 -1.64
N TRP A 370 -17.10 14.21 -2.40
CA TRP A 370 -16.37 12.94 -2.49
C TRP A 370 -15.04 13.09 -3.24
N PHE A 371 -15.02 13.95 -4.27
CA PHE A 371 -13.80 14.39 -4.95
C PHE A 371 -13.65 15.90 -4.81
N THR A 372 -12.41 16.39 -4.72
CA THR A 372 -12.13 17.82 -4.57
C THR A 372 -12.32 18.60 -5.88
N GLU A 373 -12.14 17.93 -7.02
CA GLU A 373 -12.28 18.53 -8.35
C GLU A 373 -12.51 17.45 -9.42
N MET A 374 -12.90 17.87 -10.62
CA MET A 374 -13.07 16.98 -11.76
C MET A 374 -11.71 16.54 -12.33
N PRO A 375 -11.59 15.30 -12.84
CA PRO A 375 -10.41 14.88 -13.60
C PRO A 375 -10.16 15.79 -14.80
N GLY A 376 -8.89 16.05 -15.10
CA GLY A 376 -8.49 16.90 -16.22
C GLY A 376 -6.99 16.84 -16.52
N PRO A 377 -6.52 17.53 -17.57
CA PRO A 377 -5.12 17.48 -18.00
C PRO A 377 -4.12 17.94 -16.92
N HIS A 378 -4.47 18.92 -16.09
CA HIS A 378 -3.61 19.38 -14.98
C HIS A 378 -3.43 18.31 -13.89
N LEU A 379 -4.32 17.32 -13.82
CA LEU A 379 -4.23 16.13 -12.97
C LEU A 379 -3.69 14.90 -13.71
N LYS A 380 -3.08 15.10 -14.89
CA LYS A 380 -2.50 14.03 -15.71
C LYS A 380 -3.52 12.95 -16.10
N SER A 381 -4.71 13.37 -16.55
CA SER A 381 -5.80 12.45 -16.90
C SER A 381 -5.47 11.42 -18.00
N GLU A 382 -4.40 11.64 -18.75
CA GLU A 382 -3.79 10.71 -19.70
C GLU A 382 -3.07 9.52 -19.04
N GLY A 383 -2.89 9.55 -17.72
CA GLY A 383 -2.25 8.49 -16.94
C GLY A 383 -0.76 8.73 -16.75
N TYR A 384 -0.07 7.71 -16.24
CA TYR A 384 1.35 7.79 -15.88
C TYR A 384 2.17 6.67 -16.50
N ARG A 385 3.48 6.91 -16.57
CA ARG A 385 4.49 5.85 -16.64
C ARG A 385 5.30 5.83 -15.35
N LEU A 386 5.81 4.67 -14.97
CA LEU A 386 6.44 4.49 -13.65
C LEU A 386 7.72 5.31 -13.51
N GLU A 387 8.50 5.43 -14.58
CA GLU A 387 9.73 6.23 -14.62
C GLU A 387 9.48 7.75 -14.57
N GLU A 388 8.23 8.20 -14.75
CA GLU A 388 7.82 9.62 -14.71
C GLU A 388 7.31 10.04 -13.33
N LEU A 389 6.87 9.10 -12.48
CA LEU A 389 6.29 9.40 -11.17
C LEU A 389 7.26 10.15 -10.24
N GLY A 390 6.71 10.99 -9.36
CA GLY A 390 7.46 11.83 -8.43
C GLY A 390 7.34 13.33 -8.74
N PRO A 391 8.19 14.17 -8.12
CA PRO A 391 8.15 15.61 -8.29
C PRO A 391 8.28 16.04 -9.76
N LEU A 392 7.48 17.04 -10.18
CA LEU A 392 7.46 17.59 -11.56
C LEU A 392 8.86 17.83 -12.15
N LYS A 393 9.79 18.37 -11.36
CA LYS A 393 11.17 18.66 -11.80
C LYS A 393 11.98 17.43 -12.24
N PHE A 394 11.54 16.23 -11.87
CA PHE A 394 12.18 14.96 -12.21
C PHE A 394 11.34 14.12 -13.19
N GLU A 395 10.16 14.60 -13.60
CA GLU A 395 9.23 13.85 -14.45
C GLU A 395 9.89 13.43 -15.77
N ASP A 396 10.64 14.34 -16.40
CA ASP A 396 11.32 14.11 -17.68
C ASP A 396 12.82 13.77 -17.55
N ARG A 397 13.27 13.34 -16.36
CA ARG A 397 14.70 13.12 -16.10
C ARG A 397 15.02 11.67 -15.78
N ALA A 398 16.19 11.26 -16.25
CA ALA A 398 16.87 10.01 -15.90
C ALA A 398 16.06 8.74 -16.19
N HIS A 399 15.21 8.75 -17.21
CA HIS A 399 14.46 7.55 -17.62
C HIS A 399 15.37 6.41 -18.03
N GLU A 400 16.48 6.71 -18.73
CA GLU A 400 17.47 5.70 -19.11
C GLU A 400 18.19 5.10 -17.90
N GLU A 401 18.58 5.94 -16.93
CA GLU A 401 19.19 5.51 -15.66
C GLU A 401 18.23 4.61 -14.87
N VAL A 402 16.95 5.00 -14.79
CA VAL A 402 15.90 4.22 -14.10
C VAL A 402 15.71 2.86 -14.78
N MET A 403 15.64 2.81 -16.11
CA MET A 403 15.43 1.55 -16.84
C MET A 403 16.64 0.64 -16.75
N LYS A 404 17.86 1.19 -16.80
CA LYS A 404 19.09 0.44 -16.58
C LYS A 404 19.13 -0.14 -15.17
N SER A 405 18.87 0.69 -14.15
CA SER A 405 18.81 0.23 -12.76
C SER A 405 17.71 -0.82 -12.55
N ALA A 406 16.56 -0.67 -13.20
CA ALA A 406 15.50 -1.67 -13.16
C ALA A 406 15.96 -3.01 -13.73
N ALA A 407 16.65 -3.03 -14.88
CA ALA A 407 17.21 -4.24 -15.47
C ALA A 407 18.26 -4.90 -14.57
N GLU A 408 19.11 -4.11 -13.91
CA GLU A 408 20.11 -4.59 -12.95
C GLU A 408 19.45 -5.24 -11.72
N LEU A 409 18.46 -4.57 -11.11
CA LEU A 409 17.70 -5.09 -9.97
C LEU A 409 16.92 -6.36 -10.32
N GLN A 410 16.44 -6.42 -11.56
CA GLN A 410 15.65 -7.52 -12.10
C GLN A 410 16.53 -8.72 -12.49
N GLY A 411 17.78 -8.49 -12.91
CA GLY A 411 18.71 -9.50 -13.42
C GLY A 411 18.51 -9.88 -14.89
N CYS A 412 17.57 -9.24 -15.59
CA CYS A 412 17.28 -9.43 -17.02
C CYS A 412 16.79 -8.13 -17.67
N PRO A 413 16.72 -8.06 -19.01
CA PRO A 413 16.30 -6.85 -19.71
C PRO A 413 14.85 -6.45 -19.42
N VAL A 414 14.61 -5.13 -19.35
CA VAL A 414 13.26 -4.55 -19.34
C VAL A 414 12.76 -4.45 -20.78
N ALA A 415 11.75 -5.24 -21.14
CA ALA A 415 11.17 -5.27 -22.48
C ALA A 415 9.66 -4.97 -22.49
N GLY A 416 9.09 -4.95 -23.70
CA GLY A 416 7.66 -4.75 -23.91
C GLY A 416 7.22 -3.29 -23.78
N PRO A 417 5.91 -3.01 -23.57
CA PRO A 417 5.36 -1.65 -23.60
C PRO A 417 5.93 -0.73 -22.50
N TRP A 418 6.56 -1.30 -21.49
CA TRP A 418 7.12 -0.56 -20.36
C TRP A 418 8.61 -0.22 -20.54
N SER A 419 9.27 -0.69 -21.60
CA SER A 419 10.66 -0.34 -21.90
C SER A 419 10.80 1.05 -22.55
N LEU A 420 12.05 1.52 -22.73
CA LEU A 420 12.34 2.74 -23.49
C LEU A 420 12.06 2.59 -24.99
N GLU A 421 12.20 1.38 -25.54
CA GLU A 421 11.82 1.09 -26.92
C GLU A 421 10.31 1.15 -27.08
N GLY A 422 9.57 0.49 -26.19
CA GLY A 422 8.11 0.57 -26.15
C GLY A 422 7.59 1.99 -25.90
N ARG A 423 8.43 2.86 -25.33
CA ARG A 423 8.20 4.31 -25.31
C ARG A 423 8.46 4.93 -26.67
N ARG A 424 9.69 4.86 -27.21
CA ARG A 424 10.08 5.51 -28.49
C ARG A 424 9.28 5.07 -29.73
N GLU A 425 8.76 3.85 -29.73
CA GLU A 425 7.95 3.33 -30.83
C GLU A 425 6.53 3.90 -30.85
N LYS A 426 6.07 4.50 -29.73
CA LYS A 426 4.67 4.88 -29.51
C LYS A 426 4.49 6.27 -28.88
N CYS A 427 5.57 6.89 -28.45
CA CYS A 427 5.73 8.26 -27.99
C CYS A 427 6.96 8.81 -28.74
#